data_AF-A0A9D7XM05-F1
#
_entry.id   AF-A0A9D7XM05-F1
#
_cell.length_a   1.000
_cell.length_b   1.000
_cell.length_c   1.000
_cell.angle_alpha   90.00
_cell.angle_beta   90.00
_cell.angle_gamma   90.00
#
_symmetry.space_group_name_H-M   'P 1'
#
loop_
_entity.id
_entity.type
_entity.pdbx_description
1 polymer ?
#
loop_
_entity_poly.entity_id
_entity_poly.type
_entity_poly.pdbx_seq_one_letter_code
_entity_poly.pdbx_strand_id
1 'polypeptide(L)'
;MKAPMRLAVLLLFASLTALAADLTLTMTGAGKGQEGEQTQYWSAKFMRVNHPASQVDSMVDFEQGVSYTINHKKKLIQRMGWDDLEASMEAMADKMKDLPAFAQKLMGGGDTTVTVEELGTETILGRKCKKWKITMGKMIIESSNDPALKPPTPAGSYKRFLKLKNAIGQMGGNSAGMLKFGEELAKVQGIALRTHTVMPIVGDFSSVATAVSEGPIPAATFVLPADYKVEDAGKKMRESMAKGR
;
A
#
# COMPACT_ATOMS: atom_id res chain seq x y z
N MET A 1 -30.26 53.04 37.61
CA MET A 1 -30.68 52.04 36.61
C MET A 1 -29.42 51.35 36.08
N LYS A 2 -29.37 50.01 36.19
CA LYS A 2 -28.20 49.17 35.94
C LYS A 2 -28.30 48.55 34.55
N ALA A 3 -27.22 48.57 33.77
CA ALA A 3 -26.91 47.54 32.77
C ALA A 3 -25.43 47.65 32.35
N PRO A 4 -24.54 46.72 32.77
CA PRO A 4 -23.29 46.51 32.08
C PRO A 4 -23.50 45.49 30.96
N MET A 5 -23.29 45.93 29.72
CA MET A 5 -23.29 45.11 28.52
C MET A 5 -22.09 44.15 28.57
N ARG A 6 -22.35 42.88 28.88
CA ARG A 6 -21.34 41.81 28.86
C ARG A 6 -21.10 41.39 27.40
N LEU A 7 -19.93 41.74 26.87
CA LEU A 7 -19.44 41.24 25.60
C LEU A 7 -18.96 39.79 25.80
N ALA A 8 -19.77 38.82 25.39
CA ALA A 8 -19.39 37.41 25.40
C ALA A 8 -18.58 37.10 24.13
N VAL A 9 -17.26 36.96 24.25
CA VAL A 9 -16.42 36.38 23.21
C VAL A 9 -16.59 34.86 23.27
N LEU A 10 -17.38 34.31 22.34
CA LEU A 10 -17.47 32.88 22.07
C LEU A 10 -16.18 32.43 21.38
N LEU A 11 -15.24 31.90 22.16
CA LEU A 11 -14.15 31.06 21.66
C LEU A 11 -14.76 29.75 21.15
N LEU A 12 -15.07 29.70 19.85
CA LEU A 12 -15.26 28.44 19.14
C LEU A 12 -13.91 27.71 19.10
N PHE A 13 -13.63 26.91 20.13
CA PHE A 13 -12.72 25.78 19.99
C PHE A 13 -13.37 24.79 19.03
N ALA A 14 -13.17 25.01 17.73
CA ALA A 14 -13.25 23.93 16.76
C ALA A 14 -12.13 22.96 17.15
N SER A 15 -12.49 21.93 17.92
CA SER A 15 -11.71 20.72 18.01
C SER A 15 -11.64 20.12 16.61
N LEU A 16 -10.68 20.58 15.81
CA LEU A 16 -10.20 19.88 14.63
C LEU A 16 -9.74 18.53 15.15
N THR A 17 -10.62 17.53 15.06
CA THR A 17 -10.17 16.16 14.91
C THR A 17 -9.20 16.22 13.73
N ALA A 18 -7.91 16.08 14.02
CA ALA A 18 -6.87 16.07 13.00
C ALA A 18 -7.13 14.83 12.12
N LEU A 19 -7.99 14.99 11.12
CA LEU A 19 -8.00 14.12 9.95
C LEU A 19 -6.57 14.14 9.43
N ALA A 20 -5.99 12.95 9.25
CA ALA A 20 -4.70 12.83 8.58
C ALA A 20 -4.80 13.62 7.27
N ALA A 21 -3.92 14.61 7.12
CA ALA A 21 -3.89 15.42 5.91
C ALA A 21 -3.60 14.51 4.71
N ASP A 22 -4.17 14.87 3.57
CA ASP A 22 -3.76 14.22 2.32
C ASP A 22 -2.25 14.41 2.13
N LEU A 23 -1.60 13.40 1.54
CA LEU A 23 -0.15 13.32 1.41
C LEU A 23 0.23 13.14 -0.06
N THR A 24 1.11 14.01 -0.56
CA THR A 24 1.79 13.84 -1.82
C THR A 24 3.26 13.54 -1.56
N LEU A 25 3.76 12.44 -2.14
CA LEU A 25 5.13 11.96 -1.98
C LEU A 25 5.74 11.70 -3.35
N THR A 26 6.79 12.44 -3.71
CA THR A 26 7.57 12.17 -4.92
C THR A 26 8.83 11.41 -4.53
N MET A 27 9.13 10.35 -5.26
CA MET A 27 10.31 9.52 -5.03
C MET A 27 11.03 9.26 -6.35
N THR A 28 12.35 9.12 -6.28
CA THR A 28 13.15 8.57 -7.37
C THR A 28 13.59 7.16 -6.99
N GLY A 29 13.32 6.21 -7.87
CA GLY A 29 13.73 4.82 -7.71
C GLY A 29 14.82 4.39 -8.68
N ALA A 30 15.52 3.34 -8.28
CA ALA A 30 16.56 2.66 -9.06
C ALA A 30 16.41 1.15 -8.92
N GLY A 31 16.86 0.42 -9.95
CA GLY A 31 16.72 -1.04 -10.01
C GLY A 31 15.44 -1.49 -10.72
N LYS A 32 15.40 -2.77 -11.06
CA LYS A 32 14.49 -3.36 -12.04
C LYS A 32 13.01 -3.08 -11.73
N GLY A 33 12.36 -2.29 -12.57
CA GLY A 33 10.93 -1.97 -12.48
C GLY A 33 10.58 -0.82 -11.53
N GLN A 34 11.57 -0.19 -10.91
CA GLN A 34 11.42 0.99 -10.05
C GLN A 34 12.19 2.19 -10.61
N GLU A 35 12.72 2.10 -11.84
CA GLU A 35 13.56 3.15 -12.39
C GLU A 35 12.78 4.45 -12.65
N GLY A 36 13.37 5.55 -12.19
CA GLY A 36 12.89 6.89 -12.49
C GLY A 36 12.00 7.47 -11.39
N GLU A 37 11.32 8.56 -11.74
CA GLU A 37 10.44 9.25 -10.81
C GLU A 37 9.10 8.53 -10.67
N GLN A 38 8.55 8.55 -9.47
CA GLN A 38 7.17 8.20 -9.18
C GLN A 38 6.56 9.23 -8.23
N THR A 39 5.26 9.48 -8.37
CA THR A 39 4.52 10.34 -7.44
C THR A 39 3.36 9.57 -6.84
N GLN A 40 3.28 9.58 -5.52
CA GLN A 40 2.23 8.94 -4.76
C GLN A 40 1.30 9.99 -4.16
N TYR A 41 0.00 9.77 -4.29
CA TYR A 41 -1.07 10.63 -3.80
C TYR A 41 -1.95 9.82 -2.86
N TRP A 42 -1.99 10.21 -1.60
CA TRP A 42 -2.69 9.48 -0.56
C TRP A 42 -3.73 10.42 0.04
N SER A 43 -4.99 10.00 -0.02
CA SER A 43 -6.12 10.71 0.59
C SER A 43 -6.98 9.71 1.36
N ALA A 44 -7.94 10.21 2.13
CA ALA A 44 -8.88 9.35 2.85
C ALA A 44 -9.74 8.47 1.92
N LYS A 45 -9.83 8.77 0.62
CA LYS A 45 -10.68 8.05 -0.34
C LYS A 45 -9.90 7.29 -1.40
N PHE A 46 -8.75 7.82 -1.78
CA PHE A 46 -7.95 7.32 -2.88
C PHE A 46 -6.49 7.20 -2.52
N MET A 47 -5.84 6.17 -3.05
CA MET A 47 -4.39 6.09 -3.16
C MET A 47 -4.03 5.96 -4.63
N ARG A 48 -3.16 6.81 -5.15
CA ARG A 48 -2.71 6.74 -6.54
C ARG A 48 -1.19 6.79 -6.59
N VAL A 49 -0.58 5.97 -7.44
CA VAL A 49 0.85 6.03 -7.74
C VAL A 49 1.00 6.21 -9.24
N ASN A 50 1.67 7.29 -9.63
CA ASN A 50 2.00 7.57 -11.02
C ASN A 50 3.43 7.14 -11.29
N HIS A 51 3.63 6.42 -12.39
CA HIS A 51 4.95 5.99 -12.85
C HIS A 51 5.22 6.51 -14.27
N PRO A 52 5.67 7.77 -14.42
CA PRO A 52 5.99 8.36 -15.72
C PRO A 52 6.89 7.49 -16.62
N ALA A 53 7.91 6.84 -16.05
CA ALA A 53 8.87 6.03 -16.81
C ALA A 53 8.24 4.77 -17.42
N SER A 54 7.46 4.01 -16.63
CA SER A 54 6.81 2.78 -17.11
C SER A 54 5.55 3.08 -17.92
N GLN A 55 4.93 4.24 -17.68
CA GLN A 55 3.60 4.64 -18.17
C GLN A 55 2.50 3.67 -17.71
N VAL A 56 2.66 3.15 -16.50
CA VAL A 56 1.68 2.29 -15.82
C VAL A 56 1.42 2.86 -14.43
N ASP A 57 0.27 3.52 -14.28
CA ASP A 57 -0.17 4.05 -13.00
C ASP A 57 -1.00 2.99 -12.24
N SER A 58 -1.06 3.13 -10.92
CA SER A 58 -1.98 2.36 -10.07
C SER A 58 -2.86 3.30 -9.27
N MET A 59 -4.11 2.93 -9.06
CA MET A 59 -5.04 3.70 -8.23
C MET A 59 -5.94 2.76 -7.44
N VAL A 60 -6.20 3.09 -6.20
CA VAL A 60 -7.12 2.40 -5.32
C VAL A 60 -8.20 3.38 -4.91
N ASP A 61 -9.45 3.00 -5.13
CA ASP A 61 -10.63 3.67 -4.59
C ASP A 61 -11.11 2.87 -3.39
N PHE A 62 -10.90 3.42 -2.19
CA PHE A 62 -11.23 2.78 -0.93
C PHE A 62 -12.74 2.74 -0.68
N GLU A 63 -13.48 3.71 -1.22
CA GLU A 63 -14.93 3.84 -1.03
C GLU A 63 -15.66 2.79 -1.87
N GLN A 64 -15.23 2.62 -3.13
CA GLN A 64 -15.76 1.59 -4.02
C GLN A 64 -15.15 0.20 -3.74
N GLY A 65 -13.97 0.13 -3.13
CA GLY A 65 -13.24 -1.13 -2.95
C GLY A 65 -12.73 -1.68 -4.26
N VAL A 66 -12.09 -0.83 -5.06
CA VAL A 66 -11.63 -1.18 -6.40
C VAL A 66 -10.19 -0.73 -6.58
N SER A 67 -9.39 -1.57 -7.20
CA SER A 67 -8.05 -1.23 -7.66
C SER A 67 -8.04 -1.11 -9.19
N TYR A 68 -7.32 -0.12 -9.69
CA TYR A 68 -7.14 0.17 -11.11
C TYR A 68 -5.66 0.10 -11.46
N THR A 69 -5.34 -0.60 -12.53
CA THR A 69 -4.04 -0.50 -13.22
C THR A 69 -4.26 0.23 -14.52
N ILE A 70 -3.57 1.34 -14.73
CA ILE A 70 -3.80 2.26 -15.86
C ILE A 70 -2.56 2.22 -16.74
N ASN A 71 -2.65 1.52 -17.87
CA ASN A 71 -1.58 1.45 -18.86
C ASN A 71 -1.77 2.52 -19.93
N HIS A 72 -0.99 3.60 -19.86
CA HIS A 72 -1.11 4.73 -20.78
C HIS A 72 -0.64 4.39 -22.20
N LYS A 73 0.37 3.50 -22.34
CA LYS A 73 0.85 3.01 -23.65
C LYS A 73 -0.25 2.28 -24.42
N LYS A 74 -1.04 1.47 -23.72
CA LYS A 74 -2.12 0.65 -24.30
C LYS A 74 -3.49 1.34 -24.26
N LYS A 75 -3.59 2.54 -23.67
CA LYS A 75 -4.86 3.21 -23.34
C LYS A 75 -5.86 2.24 -22.69
N LEU A 76 -5.38 1.50 -21.69
CA LEU A 76 -6.12 0.40 -21.06
C LEU A 76 -6.15 0.59 -19.55
N ILE A 77 -7.36 0.53 -18.99
CA ILE A 77 -7.61 0.49 -17.54
C ILE A 77 -8.07 -0.91 -17.19
N GLN A 78 -7.34 -1.57 -16.31
CA GLN A 78 -7.74 -2.85 -15.74
C GLN A 78 -8.34 -2.59 -14.37
N ARG A 79 -9.63 -2.88 -14.22
CA ARG A 79 -10.39 -2.72 -12.98
C ARG A 79 -10.46 -4.07 -12.25
N MET A 80 -10.14 -4.06 -10.96
CA MET A 80 -10.25 -5.24 -10.10
C MET A 80 -11.00 -4.86 -8.82
N GLY A 81 -12.19 -5.44 -8.62
CA GLY A 81 -12.90 -5.31 -7.35
C GLY A 81 -12.18 -6.09 -6.26
N TRP A 82 -12.22 -5.58 -5.03
CA TRP A 82 -11.66 -6.30 -3.90
C TRP A 82 -12.43 -7.59 -3.59
N ASP A 83 -13.73 -7.65 -3.86
CA ASP A 83 -14.52 -8.88 -3.73
C ASP A 83 -14.05 -9.95 -4.71
N ASP A 84 -13.67 -9.56 -5.95
CA ASP A 84 -13.08 -10.49 -6.92
C ASP A 84 -11.70 -10.97 -6.45
N LEU A 85 -10.92 -10.11 -5.82
CA LEU A 85 -9.62 -10.45 -5.24
C LEU A 85 -9.79 -11.42 -4.05
N GLU A 86 -10.72 -11.16 -3.14
CA GLU A 86 -11.05 -12.02 -1.99
C GLU A 86 -11.46 -13.42 -2.46
N ALA A 87 -12.44 -13.51 -3.38
CA ALA A 87 -12.88 -14.79 -3.94
C ALA A 87 -11.75 -15.55 -4.66
N SER A 88 -10.85 -14.82 -5.35
CA SER A 88 -9.72 -15.44 -6.04
C SER A 88 -8.66 -15.95 -5.07
N MET A 89 -8.44 -15.24 -3.97
CA MET A 89 -7.54 -15.69 -2.89
C MET A 89 -8.10 -16.90 -2.16
N GLU A 90 -9.41 -16.95 -1.87
CA GLU A 90 -10.05 -18.13 -1.30
C GLU A 90 -9.94 -19.34 -2.25
N ALA A 91 -10.25 -19.16 -3.54
CA ALA A 91 -10.13 -20.23 -4.52
C ALA A 91 -8.67 -20.69 -4.71
N MET A 92 -7.70 -19.77 -4.60
CA MET A 92 -6.27 -20.10 -4.62
C MET A 92 -5.87 -20.85 -3.35
N ALA A 93 -6.35 -20.42 -2.18
CA ALA A 93 -6.09 -21.07 -0.90
C ALA A 93 -6.51 -22.54 -0.92
N ASP A 94 -7.69 -22.83 -1.48
CA ASP A 94 -8.19 -24.20 -1.62
C ASP A 94 -7.30 -25.02 -2.57
N LYS A 95 -6.90 -24.47 -3.71
CA LYS A 95 -5.95 -25.16 -4.61
C LYS A 95 -4.57 -25.37 -3.99
N MET A 96 -4.13 -24.48 -3.10
CA MET A 96 -2.82 -24.59 -2.44
C MET A 96 -2.78 -25.69 -1.38
N LYS A 97 -3.91 -26.03 -0.75
CA LYS A 97 -4.00 -27.17 0.20
C LYS A 97 -3.62 -28.49 -0.49
N ASP A 98 -3.89 -28.61 -1.79
CA ASP A 98 -3.67 -29.83 -2.59
C ASP A 98 -2.29 -29.87 -3.27
N LEU A 99 -1.46 -28.82 -3.13
CA LEU A 99 -0.13 -28.81 -3.75
C LEU A 99 0.85 -29.73 -3.01
N PRO A 100 1.71 -30.49 -3.73
CA PRO A 100 2.76 -31.29 -3.10
C PRO A 100 3.72 -30.42 -2.26
N ALA A 101 4.24 -30.97 -1.16
CA ALA A 101 5.12 -30.25 -0.23
C ALA A 101 6.36 -29.61 -0.90
N PHE A 102 6.86 -30.20 -1.98
CA PHE A 102 7.95 -29.62 -2.78
C PHE A 102 7.52 -28.32 -3.51
N ALA A 103 6.32 -28.29 -4.10
CA ALA A 103 5.78 -27.10 -4.76
C ALA A 103 5.47 -26.01 -3.73
N GLN A 104 4.99 -26.38 -2.54
CA GLN A 104 4.79 -25.46 -1.43
C GLN A 104 6.10 -24.80 -0.98
N LYS A 105 7.20 -25.57 -0.89
CA LYS A 105 8.54 -25.06 -0.53
C LYS A 105 9.11 -24.10 -1.57
N LEU A 106 8.82 -24.33 -2.85
CA LEU A 106 9.25 -23.45 -3.95
C LEU A 106 8.45 -22.14 -4.02
N MET A 107 7.18 -22.16 -3.60
CA MET A 107 6.26 -21.01 -3.60
C MET A 107 6.36 -20.11 -2.35
N GLY A 108 7.36 -20.31 -1.51
CA GLY A 108 7.60 -19.50 -0.31
C GLY A 108 7.47 -20.26 1.02
N GLY A 109 7.24 -21.58 1.01
CA GLY A 109 7.32 -22.45 2.18
C GLY A 109 8.76 -22.70 2.67
N GLY A 110 9.56 -21.63 2.75
CA GLY A 110 10.90 -21.61 3.33
C GLY A 110 10.88 -21.13 4.78
N ASP A 111 12.06 -20.82 5.34
CA ASP A 111 12.19 -20.26 6.68
C ASP A 111 11.34 -18.99 6.82
N THR A 112 10.25 -19.09 7.57
CA THR A 112 9.27 -18.01 7.82
C THR A 112 9.72 -17.06 8.91
N THR A 113 10.98 -17.15 9.33
CA THR A 113 11.54 -16.26 10.35
C THR A 113 11.65 -14.86 9.75
N VAL A 114 10.82 -13.96 10.29
CA VAL A 114 10.89 -12.52 10.03
C VAL A 114 11.58 -11.88 11.22
N THR A 115 12.65 -11.12 10.96
CA THR A 115 13.30 -10.27 11.95
C THR A 115 13.12 -8.81 11.58
N VAL A 116 12.87 -7.97 12.58
CA VAL A 116 12.76 -6.51 12.43
C VAL A 116 13.69 -5.86 13.44
N GLU A 117 14.62 -5.07 12.92
CA GLU A 117 15.67 -4.41 13.68
C GLU A 117 15.58 -2.90 13.45
N GLU A 118 15.51 -2.12 14.54
CA GLU A 118 15.70 -0.67 14.46
C GLU A 118 17.21 -0.39 14.32
N LEU A 119 17.62 0.19 13.19
CA LEU A 119 19.02 0.51 12.89
C LEU A 119 19.43 1.92 13.33
N GLY A 120 18.53 2.65 13.99
CA GLY A 120 18.74 4.03 14.46
C GLY A 120 17.86 5.03 13.72
N THR A 121 18.36 6.25 13.57
CA THR A 121 17.60 7.37 12.97
C THR A 121 18.40 8.09 11.89
N GLU A 122 17.69 8.71 10.96
CA GLU A 122 18.29 9.61 9.96
C GLU A 122 17.34 10.76 9.62
N THR A 123 17.84 11.78 8.93
CA THR A 123 17.03 12.92 8.48
C THR A 123 16.93 12.91 6.96
N ILE A 124 15.70 12.89 6.44
CA ILE A 124 15.41 12.92 4.99
C ILE A 124 14.45 14.08 4.75
N LEU A 125 14.81 15.01 3.85
CA LEU A 125 14.04 16.22 3.56
C LEU A 125 13.67 17.04 4.83
N GLY A 126 14.58 17.08 5.81
CA GLY A 126 14.36 17.74 7.11
C GLY A 126 13.47 16.97 8.09
N ARG A 127 12.99 15.78 7.72
CA ARG A 127 12.08 14.95 8.52
C ARG A 127 12.85 13.83 9.23
N LYS A 128 12.59 13.65 10.53
CA LYS A 128 13.28 12.65 11.36
C LYS A 128 12.69 11.26 11.09
N CYS A 129 13.47 10.41 10.44
CA CYS A 129 13.10 9.04 10.10
C CYS A 129 13.72 8.03 11.07
N LYS A 130 12.98 6.95 11.37
CA LYS A 130 13.53 5.75 11.99
C LYS A 130 13.95 4.76 10.93
N LYS A 131 15.15 4.22 11.05
CA LYS A 131 15.70 3.22 10.15
C LYS A 131 15.33 1.83 10.64
N TRP A 132 14.83 1.02 9.73
CA TRP A 132 14.41 -0.35 9.99
C TRP A 132 15.08 -1.28 9.00
N LYS A 133 15.47 -2.46 9.47
CA LYS A 133 15.85 -3.59 8.64
C LYS A 133 14.91 -4.74 8.92
N ILE A 134 14.25 -5.20 7.88
CA ILE A 134 13.35 -6.34 7.91
C ILE A 134 14.02 -7.44 7.10
N THR A 135 14.24 -8.60 7.72
CA THR A 135 14.81 -9.78 7.04
C THR A 135 13.77 -10.88 7.00
N MET A 136 13.56 -11.46 5.83
CA MET A 136 12.68 -12.62 5.62
C MET A 136 13.39 -13.63 4.73
N GLY A 137 13.96 -14.67 5.36
CA GLY A 137 14.86 -15.60 4.68
C GLY A 137 16.06 -14.88 4.06
N LYS A 138 16.15 -14.85 2.73
CA LYS A 138 17.19 -14.14 1.97
C LYS A 138 16.77 -12.75 1.47
N MET A 139 15.52 -12.36 1.70
CA MET A 139 15.03 -11.02 1.38
C MET A 139 15.44 -10.06 2.49
N ILE A 140 15.96 -8.90 2.11
CA ILE A 140 16.28 -7.81 3.04
C ILE A 140 15.53 -6.57 2.56
N ILE A 141 14.79 -5.94 3.47
CA ILE A 141 14.14 -4.64 3.25
C ILE A 141 14.70 -3.69 4.28
N GLU A 142 15.43 -2.68 3.82
CA GLU A 142 15.82 -1.53 4.63
C GLU A 142 14.86 -0.38 4.32
N SER A 143 14.33 0.25 5.35
CA SER A 143 13.39 1.36 5.21
C SER A 143 13.68 2.47 6.21
N SER A 144 13.46 3.70 5.80
CA SER A 144 13.57 4.89 6.67
C SER A 144 12.21 5.56 6.73
N ASN A 145 11.53 5.41 7.85
CA ASN A 145 10.13 5.80 7.99
C ASN A 145 10.00 7.04 8.84
N ASP A 146 9.28 8.04 8.35
CA ASP A 146 8.88 9.19 9.14
C ASP A 146 7.63 8.85 9.97
N PRO A 147 7.73 8.73 11.30
CA PRO A 147 6.60 8.42 12.17
C PRO A 147 5.59 9.57 12.30
N ALA A 148 5.94 10.79 11.90
CA ALA A 148 5.00 11.92 11.89
C ALA A 148 4.01 11.84 10.72
N LEU A 149 4.39 11.20 9.62
CA LEU A 149 3.49 10.93 8.50
C LEU A 149 2.62 9.71 8.82
N LYS A 150 1.31 9.88 8.72
CA LYS A 150 0.35 8.79 8.87
C LYS A 150 -0.34 8.54 7.53
N PRO A 151 -0.52 7.27 7.11
CA PRO A 151 -1.38 7.00 5.97
C PRO A 151 -2.78 7.54 6.29
N PRO A 152 -3.44 8.25 5.37
CA PRO A 152 -4.84 8.58 5.50
C PRO A 152 -5.66 7.31 5.19
N THR A 153 -5.53 6.26 6.00
CA THR A 153 -6.26 5.01 5.81
C THR A 153 -7.71 5.20 6.29
N PRO A 154 -8.73 5.07 5.43
CA PRO A 154 -10.11 5.13 5.89
C PRO A 154 -10.44 3.93 6.80
N ALA A 155 -11.16 4.20 7.89
CA ALA A 155 -11.53 3.18 8.89
C ALA A 155 -12.26 1.96 8.29
N GLY A 156 -13.02 2.15 7.20
CA GLY A 156 -13.70 1.08 6.48
C GLY A 156 -12.76 0.08 5.80
N SER A 157 -11.58 0.52 5.34
CA SER A 157 -10.56 -0.34 4.72
C SER A 157 -9.88 -1.25 5.74
N TYR A 158 -9.84 -0.85 7.02
CA TYR A 158 -9.28 -1.69 8.09
C TYR A 158 -10.09 -2.98 8.29
N LYS A 159 -11.43 -2.91 8.28
CA LYS A 159 -12.29 -4.10 8.41
C LYS A 159 -12.08 -5.08 7.24
N ARG A 160 -11.86 -4.56 6.03
CA ARG A 160 -11.58 -5.38 4.84
C ARG A 160 -10.16 -5.96 4.86
N PHE A 161 -9.18 -5.18 5.31
CA PHE A 161 -7.83 -5.70 5.58
C PHE A 161 -7.85 -6.85 6.60
N LEU A 162 -8.65 -6.74 7.66
CA LEU A 162 -8.81 -7.83 8.63
C LEU A 162 -9.42 -9.09 8.00
N LYS A 163 -10.40 -8.95 7.10
CA LYS A 163 -10.95 -10.08 6.34
C LYS A 163 -9.89 -10.74 5.46
N LEU A 164 -9.13 -9.93 4.72
CA LEU A 164 -8.03 -10.42 3.88
C LEU A 164 -6.97 -11.14 4.72
N LYS A 165 -6.61 -10.58 5.88
CA LYS A 165 -5.70 -11.22 6.85
C LYS A 165 -6.25 -12.58 7.30
N ASN A 166 -7.54 -12.67 7.58
CA ASN A 166 -8.18 -13.93 7.97
C ASN A 166 -8.17 -14.95 6.82
N ALA A 167 -8.47 -14.54 5.58
CA ALA A 167 -8.41 -15.40 4.40
C ALA A 167 -6.99 -15.93 4.15
N ILE A 168 -5.97 -15.08 4.31
CA ILE A 168 -4.56 -15.48 4.27
C ILE A 168 -4.28 -16.51 5.38
N GLY A 169 -4.72 -16.27 6.61
CA GLY A 169 -4.54 -17.20 7.73
C GLY A 169 -5.16 -18.59 7.48
N GLN A 170 -6.23 -18.67 6.69
CA GLN A 170 -6.89 -19.93 6.31
C GLN A 170 -6.13 -20.74 5.23
N MET A 171 -5.06 -20.21 4.64
CA MET A 171 -4.25 -20.91 3.62
C MET A 171 -3.27 -21.98 4.21
N GLY A 172 -3.44 -22.36 5.48
CA GLY A 172 -2.64 -23.42 6.12
C GLY A 172 -1.24 -22.98 6.58
N GLY A 173 -0.36 -23.93 6.92
CA GLY A 173 0.92 -23.67 7.61
C GLY A 173 1.89 -22.71 6.91
N ASN A 174 1.73 -22.47 5.60
CA ASN A 174 2.55 -21.53 4.83
C ASN A 174 2.10 -20.07 4.96
N SER A 175 0.90 -19.80 5.49
CA SER A 175 0.44 -18.42 5.72
C SER A 175 0.98 -17.79 7.00
N ALA A 176 1.45 -18.62 7.94
CA ALA A 176 2.01 -18.16 9.21
C ALA A 176 3.17 -17.17 9.01
N GLY A 177 4.02 -17.39 7.99
CA GLY A 177 5.08 -16.47 7.61
C GLY A 177 4.57 -15.12 7.08
N MET A 178 3.52 -15.12 6.24
CA MET A 178 2.91 -13.87 5.76
C MET A 178 2.20 -13.10 6.87
N LEU A 179 1.50 -13.80 7.77
CA LEU A 179 0.86 -13.19 8.93
C LEU A 179 1.90 -12.58 9.86
N LYS A 180 2.94 -13.33 10.20
CA LYS A 180 4.05 -12.85 11.03
C LYS A 180 4.78 -11.68 10.38
N PHE A 181 5.01 -11.73 9.06
CA PHE A 181 5.54 -10.60 8.30
C PHE A 181 4.66 -9.36 8.43
N GLY A 182 3.34 -9.51 8.29
CA GLY A 182 2.39 -8.42 8.49
C GLY A 182 2.39 -7.85 9.92
N GLU A 183 2.48 -8.70 10.94
CA GLU A 183 2.57 -8.29 12.34
C GLU A 183 3.88 -7.55 12.66
N GLU A 184 4.99 -8.06 12.15
CA GLU A 184 6.31 -7.44 12.30
C GLU A 184 6.40 -6.11 11.55
N LEU A 185 5.85 -6.01 10.34
CA LEU A 185 5.73 -4.74 9.61
C LEU A 185 4.82 -3.74 10.32
N ALA A 186 3.79 -4.19 11.03
CA ALA A 186 2.91 -3.28 11.79
C ALA A 186 3.67 -2.54 12.91
N LYS A 187 4.83 -3.06 13.36
CA LYS A 187 5.72 -2.36 14.30
C LYS A 187 6.47 -1.20 13.64
N VAL A 188 6.69 -1.28 12.33
CA VAL A 188 7.32 -0.24 11.52
C VAL A 188 6.28 0.88 11.28
N GLN A 189 6.29 1.88 12.14
CA GLN A 189 5.37 3.01 12.04
C GLN A 189 5.87 4.05 11.03
N GLY A 190 4.92 4.79 10.43
CA GLY A 190 5.20 5.94 9.58
C GLY A 190 5.32 5.59 8.10
N ILE A 191 5.56 6.62 7.29
CA ILE A 191 5.71 6.48 5.83
C ILE A 191 7.18 6.40 5.47
N ALA A 192 7.55 5.40 4.66
CA ALA A 192 8.92 5.24 4.20
C ALA A 192 9.30 6.37 3.23
N LEU A 193 10.31 7.15 3.59
CA LEU A 193 10.94 8.17 2.73
C LEU A 193 12.19 7.65 2.03
N ARG A 194 12.68 6.48 2.43
CA ARG A 194 13.68 5.71 1.70
C ARG A 194 13.39 4.24 1.87
N THR A 195 13.56 3.49 0.79
CA THR A 195 13.57 2.03 0.82
C THR A 195 14.75 1.49 0.03
N HIS A 196 15.28 0.37 0.47
CA HIS A 196 16.21 -0.46 -0.27
C HIS A 196 15.80 -1.90 -0.05
N THR A 197 15.63 -2.66 -1.12
CA THR A 197 15.15 -4.03 -1.06
C THR A 197 16.01 -4.91 -1.92
N VAL A 198 16.52 -5.97 -1.30
CA VAL A 198 17.35 -7.01 -1.90
C VAL A 198 16.48 -8.25 -2.03
N MET A 199 16.22 -8.66 -3.28
CA MET A 199 15.51 -9.89 -3.58
C MET A 199 16.40 -10.84 -4.40
N PRO A 200 16.71 -12.05 -3.92
CA PRO A 200 17.71 -12.94 -4.54
C PRO A 200 17.49 -13.29 -6.02
N ILE A 201 16.24 -13.24 -6.50
CA ILE A 201 15.87 -13.60 -7.88
C ILE A 201 15.57 -12.34 -8.71
N VAL A 202 15.00 -11.31 -8.09
CA VAL A 202 14.54 -10.10 -8.79
C VAL A 202 15.69 -9.08 -8.91
N GLY A 203 16.66 -9.14 -8.00
CA GLY A 203 17.72 -8.17 -7.83
C GLY A 203 17.38 -7.09 -6.81
N ASP A 204 18.20 -6.06 -6.81
CA ASP A 204 18.13 -4.98 -5.84
C ASP A 204 17.40 -3.78 -6.44
N PHE A 205 16.57 -3.14 -5.61
CA PHE A 205 15.90 -1.90 -5.98
C PHE A 205 15.80 -0.99 -4.77
N SER A 206 15.79 0.31 -5.02
CA SER A 206 15.73 1.34 -4.00
C SER A 206 14.84 2.48 -4.43
N SER A 207 14.36 3.24 -3.45
CA SER A 207 13.68 4.51 -3.69
C SER A 207 14.03 5.51 -2.61
N VAL A 208 14.12 6.79 -2.99
CA VAL A 208 14.37 7.90 -2.07
C VAL A 208 13.39 9.03 -2.37
N ALA A 209 12.77 9.56 -1.33
CA ALA A 209 11.88 10.71 -1.43
C ALA A 209 12.66 11.95 -1.87
N THR A 210 12.11 12.65 -2.87
CA THR A 210 12.62 13.93 -3.38
C THR A 210 11.72 15.09 -2.99
N ALA A 211 10.44 14.85 -2.72
CA ALA A 211 9.51 15.84 -2.20
C ALA A 211 8.43 15.20 -1.33
N VAL A 212 7.98 15.92 -0.29
CA VAL A 212 6.87 15.56 0.59
C VAL A 212 5.99 16.80 0.77
N SER A 213 4.68 16.65 0.58
CA SER A 213 3.71 17.72 0.82
C SER A 213 2.47 17.18 1.53
N GLU A 214 2.07 17.83 2.61
CA GLU A 214 0.85 17.56 3.35
C GLU A 214 -0.17 18.67 3.04
N GLY A 215 -1.38 18.30 2.64
CA GLY A 215 -2.40 19.26 2.22
C GLY A 215 -3.32 18.70 1.14
N PRO A 216 -4.44 19.39 0.85
CA PRO A 216 -5.50 18.88 -0.01
C PRO A 216 -4.99 18.52 -1.41
N ILE A 217 -5.35 17.34 -1.90
CA ILE A 217 -5.03 16.91 -3.26
C ILE A 217 -6.21 17.24 -4.19
N PRO A 218 -5.97 17.90 -5.35
CA PRO A 218 -7.04 18.18 -6.30
C PRO A 218 -7.80 16.92 -6.72
N ALA A 219 -9.14 16.96 -6.72
CA ALA A 219 -9.96 15.80 -7.11
C ALA A 219 -9.66 15.30 -8.54
N ALA A 220 -9.23 16.19 -9.43
CA ALA A 220 -8.82 15.85 -10.79
C ALA A 220 -7.67 14.83 -10.85
N THR A 221 -6.82 14.76 -9.81
CA THR A 221 -5.75 13.76 -9.69
C THR A 221 -6.26 12.32 -9.69
N PHE A 222 -7.49 12.11 -9.23
CA PHE A 222 -8.10 10.77 -9.10
C PHE A 222 -9.07 10.43 -10.24
N VAL A 223 -9.20 11.31 -11.24
CA VAL A 223 -10.05 11.05 -12.40
C VAL A 223 -9.36 10.06 -13.34
N LEU A 224 -10.08 9.01 -13.73
CA LEU A 224 -9.63 8.05 -14.73
C LEU A 224 -9.72 8.67 -16.14
N PRO A 225 -8.76 8.39 -17.04
CA PRO A 225 -8.85 8.83 -18.44
C PRO A 225 -10.12 8.30 -19.13
N ALA A 226 -10.96 9.20 -19.63
CA ALA A 226 -12.25 8.86 -20.22
C ALA A 226 -12.13 8.17 -21.60
N ASP A 227 -11.01 8.37 -22.32
CA ASP A 227 -10.78 7.79 -23.65
C ASP A 227 -10.13 6.39 -23.60
N TYR A 228 -9.94 5.80 -22.41
CA TYR A 228 -9.27 4.52 -22.25
C TYR A 228 -10.26 3.37 -22.23
N LYS A 229 -9.86 2.24 -22.81
CA LYS A 229 -10.64 1.01 -22.71
C LYS A 229 -10.60 0.53 -21.25
N VAL A 230 -11.77 0.20 -20.68
CA VAL A 230 -11.86 -0.41 -19.36
C VAL A 230 -12.09 -1.91 -19.49
N GLU A 231 -11.29 -2.71 -18.80
CA GLU A 231 -11.44 -4.15 -18.70
C GLU A 231 -11.67 -4.58 -17.26
N ASP A 232 -12.62 -5.49 -17.05
CA ASP A 232 -12.83 -6.14 -15.76
C ASP A 232 -11.82 -7.28 -15.59
N ALA A 233 -10.71 -6.98 -14.92
CA ALA A 233 -9.66 -7.93 -14.62
C ALA A 233 -10.11 -8.97 -13.58
N GLY A 234 -10.99 -8.58 -12.65
CA GLY A 234 -11.56 -9.48 -11.65
C GLY A 234 -12.39 -10.60 -12.30
N LYS A 235 -13.27 -10.22 -13.22
CA LYS A 235 -14.05 -11.18 -14.03
C LYS A 235 -13.13 -12.10 -14.85
N LYS A 236 -12.15 -11.55 -15.57
CA LYS A 236 -11.21 -12.36 -16.37
C LYS A 236 -10.43 -13.36 -15.50
N MET A 237 -10.01 -12.94 -14.31
CA MET A 237 -9.32 -13.81 -13.34
C MET A 237 -10.22 -14.95 -12.85
N ARG A 238 -11.49 -14.67 -12.51
CA ARG A 238 -12.45 -15.71 -12.12
C ARG A 238 -12.70 -16.72 -13.25
N GLU A 239 -12.86 -16.23 -14.48
CA GLU A 239 -13.07 -17.08 -15.66
C GLU A 239 -11.86 -17.97 -15.97
N SER A 240 -10.63 -17.46 -15.83
CA SER A 240 -9.42 -18.27 -16.04
C SER A 240 -9.25 -19.35 -14.96
N MET A 241 -9.55 -19.00 -13.71
CA MET A 241 -9.52 -19.94 -12.58
C MET A 241 -10.54 -21.07 -12.72
N ALA A 242 -11.71 -20.79 -13.30
CA ALA A 242 -12.76 -21.77 -13.59
C ALA A 242 -12.42 -22.69 -14.77
N LYS A 243 -11.70 -22.21 -15.80
CA LYS A 243 -11.28 -23.00 -16.96
C LYS A 243 -10.07 -23.91 -16.70
N GLY A 244 -9.26 -23.61 -15.68
CA GLY A 244 -8.15 -24.46 -15.22
C GLY A 244 -8.58 -25.52 -14.20
N ARG A 245 -9.80 -26.04 -14.30
CA ARG A 245 -10.33 -27.18 -13.56
C ARG A 245 -10.45 -28.37 -14.50
#